data_AF-A0A2V8DEP9-F1
#
_entry.id   AF-A0A2V8DEP9-F1
#
_cell.length_a   1.000
_cell.length_b   1.000
_cell.length_c   1.000
_cell.angle_alpha   90.00
_cell.angle_beta   90.00
_cell.angle_gamma   90.00
#
_symmetry.space_group_name_H-M   'P 1'
#
loop_
_entity.id
_entity.type
_entity.pdbx_description
1 polymer ?
#
loop_
_entity_poly.entity_id
_entity_poly.type
_entity_poly.pdbx_seq_one_letter_code
_entity_poly.pdbx_strand_id
1 'polypeptide(L)'
;NKWLAAQAHARGLSIGLKNDLDQVSQLVTSFDWAINEQCFEYNECNLLAPFTQAGKAVFEVEYSLTPAQFCDKAVALKFNALKKGLDLDAAVTACPSPVQ
;
A
#
# COMPACT_ATOMS: atom_id res chain seq x y z
N ASN A 1 -1.48 16.47 5.75
CA ASN A 1 -0.99 15.62 4.63
C ASN A 1 -1.05 16.28 3.24
N LYS A 2 -2.13 16.97 2.83
CA LYS A 2 -2.20 17.64 1.51
C LYS A 2 -1.03 18.60 1.19
N TRP A 3 -0.54 19.34 2.20
CA TRP A 3 0.61 20.23 2.00
C TRP A 3 1.88 19.48 1.57
N LEU A 4 2.17 18.31 2.17
CA LEU A 4 3.32 17.50 1.79
C LEU A 4 3.23 17.02 0.34
N ALA A 5 2.04 16.57 -0.07
CA ALA A 5 1.80 16.17 -1.45
C ALA A 5 2.04 17.33 -2.43
N ALA A 6 1.49 18.50 -2.15
CA ALA A 6 1.72 19.69 -2.96
C ALA A 6 3.21 20.08 -3.04
N GLN A 7 3.98 19.95 -1.95
CA GLN A 7 5.42 20.24 -1.94
C GLN A 7 6.25 19.22 -2.74
N ALA A 8 5.87 17.94 -2.72
CA ALA A 8 6.50 16.91 -3.54
C ALA A 8 6.23 17.16 -5.03
N HIS A 9 4.97 17.36 -5.40
CA HIS A 9 4.56 17.63 -6.77
C HIS A 9 5.18 18.92 -7.33
N ALA A 10 5.30 19.98 -6.53
CA ALA A 10 5.98 21.22 -6.92
C ALA A 10 7.48 21.03 -7.26
N ARG A 11 8.07 19.89 -6.88
CA ARG A 11 9.45 19.50 -7.19
C ARG A 11 9.53 18.39 -8.23
N GLY A 12 8.40 18.03 -8.86
CA GLY A 12 8.34 16.93 -9.82
C GLY A 12 8.51 15.54 -9.18
N LEU A 13 8.33 15.43 -7.86
CA LEU A 13 8.43 14.15 -7.14
C LEU A 13 7.05 13.53 -6.95
N SER A 14 7.00 12.21 -7.02
CA SER A 14 5.82 11.45 -6.58
C SER A 14 5.79 11.32 -5.05
N ILE A 15 4.60 11.06 -4.48
CA ILE A 15 4.40 10.87 -3.05
C ILE A 15 3.35 9.80 -2.73
N GLY A 16 3.65 8.98 -1.71
CA GLY A 16 2.78 7.93 -1.21
C GLY A 16 2.19 8.22 0.17
N LEU A 17 0.95 7.78 0.42
CA LEU A 17 0.31 7.84 1.74
C LEU A 17 0.69 6.58 2.54
N LYS A 18 1.26 6.75 3.74
CA LYS A 18 1.65 5.65 4.63
C LYS A 18 0.59 5.44 5.72
N ASN A 19 -0.01 4.24 5.80
CA ASN A 19 -0.91 3.74 6.86
C ASN A 19 -2.11 4.60 7.30
N ASP A 20 -2.23 5.89 6.95
CA ASP A 20 -3.25 6.84 7.42
C ASP A 20 -4.66 6.54 6.86
N LEU A 21 -5.17 5.35 7.18
CA LEU A 21 -6.34 4.72 6.57
C LEU A 21 -7.60 5.56 6.74
N ASP A 22 -7.78 6.18 7.91
CA ASP A 22 -8.92 7.05 8.22
C ASP A 22 -9.01 8.27 7.29
N GLN A 23 -7.90 8.71 6.71
CA GLN A 23 -7.86 9.87 5.81
C GLN A 23 -7.80 9.48 4.32
N VAL A 24 -7.80 8.18 3.97
CA VAL A 24 -7.68 7.73 2.58
C VAL A 24 -8.70 8.41 1.67
N SER A 25 -9.98 8.45 2.07
CA SER A 25 -11.04 9.07 1.27
C SER A 25 -10.80 10.57 0.99
N GLN A 26 -10.14 11.28 1.91
CA GLN A 26 -9.88 12.72 1.81
C GLN A 26 -8.56 13.03 1.06
N LEU A 27 -7.66 12.05 1.00
CA LEU A 27 -6.28 12.21 0.53
C LEU A 27 -5.98 11.46 -0.77
N VAL A 28 -6.83 10.52 -1.19
CA VAL A 28 -6.62 9.70 -2.41
C VAL A 28 -6.40 10.55 -3.66
N THR A 29 -7.00 11.73 -3.76
CA THR A 29 -6.80 12.64 -4.91
C THR A 29 -5.48 13.41 -4.86
N SER A 30 -4.86 13.53 -3.67
CA SER A 30 -3.61 14.27 -3.46
C SER A 30 -2.36 13.39 -3.52
N PHE A 31 -2.46 12.09 -3.22
CA PHE A 31 -1.32 11.16 -3.23
C PHE A 31 -1.32 10.30 -4.49
N ASP A 32 -0.16 9.84 -4.93
CA ASP A 32 -0.01 9.10 -6.20
C ASP A 32 -0.17 7.57 -6.01
N TRP A 33 0.12 7.10 -4.79
CA TRP A 33 0.03 5.70 -4.38
C TRP A 33 -0.12 5.62 -2.86
N ALA A 34 -0.40 4.42 -2.35
CA ALA A 34 -0.39 4.14 -0.91
C ALA A 34 0.66 3.08 -0.59
N ILE A 35 1.21 3.15 0.61
CA ILE A 35 1.97 2.06 1.23
C ILE A 35 1.35 1.75 2.58
N ASN A 36 1.04 0.48 2.82
CA ASN A 36 0.46 0.03 4.08
C ASN A 36 1.24 -1.13 4.66
N GLU A 37 1.32 -1.19 5.97
CA GLU A 37 1.88 -2.32 6.71
C GLU A 37 0.75 -3.10 7.37
N GLN A 38 0.74 -4.42 7.21
CA GLN A 38 -0.03 -5.35 8.03
C GLN A 38 -1.56 -5.25 7.86
N CYS A 39 -2.06 -4.81 6.70
CA CYS A 39 -3.52 -4.66 6.56
C CYS A 39 -4.25 -6.00 6.62
N PHE A 40 -3.60 -7.11 6.24
CA PHE A 40 -4.20 -8.44 6.34
C PHE A 40 -4.14 -8.96 7.76
N GLU A 41 -3.08 -8.67 8.51
CA GLU A 41 -2.98 -8.99 9.94
C GLU A 41 -4.06 -8.27 10.75
N TYR A 42 -4.35 -7.00 10.43
CA TYR A 42 -5.34 -6.18 11.13
C TYR A 42 -6.73 -6.15 10.48
N ASN A 43 -6.95 -6.87 9.38
CA ASN A 43 -8.22 -6.90 8.63
C ASN A 43 -8.73 -5.50 8.19
N GLU A 44 -7.84 -4.65 7.71
CA GLU A 44 -8.12 -3.26 7.34
C GLU A 44 -7.84 -2.93 5.86
N CYS A 45 -7.49 -3.92 5.04
CA CYS A 45 -7.15 -3.72 3.63
C CYS A 45 -8.26 -3.07 2.79
N ASN A 46 -9.53 -3.24 3.17
CA ASN A 46 -10.66 -2.65 2.47
C ASN A 46 -10.65 -1.11 2.51
N LEU A 47 -10.01 -0.50 3.52
CA LEU A 47 -9.89 0.95 3.63
C LEU A 47 -9.00 1.56 2.54
N LEU A 48 -8.17 0.75 1.88
CA LEU A 48 -7.30 1.16 0.77
C LEU A 48 -7.97 1.04 -0.61
N ALA A 49 -9.19 0.49 -0.69
CA ALA A 49 -9.94 0.35 -1.95
C ALA A 49 -10.04 1.64 -2.78
N PRO A 50 -10.15 2.86 -2.20
CA PRO A 50 -10.16 4.09 -2.99
C PRO A 50 -8.92 4.27 -3.87
N PHE A 51 -7.74 3.82 -3.43
CA PHE A 51 -6.52 3.90 -4.25
C PHE A 51 -6.61 2.98 -5.47
N THR A 52 -6.93 1.70 -5.28
CA THR A 52 -7.02 0.75 -6.40
C THR A 52 -8.17 1.06 -7.34
N GLN A 53 -9.31 1.55 -6.83
CA GLN A 53 -10.43 2.03 -7.64
C GLN A 53 -10.07 3.28 -8.46
N ALA A 54 -9.20 4.15 -7.95
CA ALA A 54 -8.65 5.29 -8.69
C ALA A 54 -7.51 4.90 -9.66
N GLY A 55 -7.23 3.60 -9.83
CA GLY A 55 -6.13 3.12 -10.67
C GLY A 55 -4.74 3.40 -10.09
N LYS A 56 -4.65 3.68 -8.79
CA LYS A 56 -3.39 3.98 -8.10
C LYS A 56 -2.84 2.74 -7.40
N ALA A 57 -1.52 2.61 -7.41
CA ALA A 57 -0.86 1.48 -6.77
C ALA A 57 -1.05 1.50 -5.25
N VAL A 58 -1.23 0.32 -4.67
CA VAL A 58 -1.11 0.06 -3.24
C VAL A 58 0.06 -0.90 -3.06
N PHE A 59 1.05 -0.48 -2.29
CA PHE A 59 2.15 -1.31 -1.82
C PHE A 59 1.80 -1.81 -0.42
N GLU A 60 1.94 -3.09 -0.17
CA GLU A 60 1.55 -3.72 1.10
C GLU A 60 2.73 -4.55 1.64
N VAL A 61 2.91 -4.53 2.96
CA VAL A 61 3.96 -5.29 3.63
C VAL A 61 3.43 -6.01 4.87
N GLU A 62 3.54 -7.33 4.88
CA GLU A 62 3.26 -8.17 6.04
C GLU A 62 4.56 -8.57 6.77
N TYR A 63 4.51 -8.63 8.11
CA TYR A 63 5.66 -9.01 8.95
C TYR A 63 5.46 -10.33 9.69
N SER A 64 4.23 -10.62 10.13
CA SER A 64 3.93 -11.83 10.91
C SER A 64 3.36 -12.94 10.04
N LEU A 65 2.56 -12.59 9.02
CA LEU A 65 1.89 -13.57 8.17
C LEU A 65 2.85 -14.26 7.19
N THR A 66 2.62 -15.53 6.91
CA THR A 66 3.27 -16.25 5.82
C THR A 66 2.66 -15.88 4.47
N PRO A 67 3.41 -15.92 3.35
CA PRO A 67 2.88 -15.61 2.00
C PRO A 67 1.57 -16.34 1.66
N ALA A 68 1.42 -17.60 2.07
CA ALA A 68 0.22 -18.40 1.83
C ALA A 68 -1.05 -17.83 2.52
N GLN A 69 -0.91 -16.98 3.55
CA GLN A 69 -2.05 -16.40 4.26
C GLN A 69 -2.62 -15.13 3.61
N PHE A 70 -1.83 -14.44 2.78
CA PHE A 70 -2.20 -13.12 2.26
C PHE A 70 -1.96 -12.90 0.76
N CYS A 71 -1.04 -13.62 0.09
CA CYS A 71 -0.70 -13.30 -1.29
C CYS A 71 -1.89 -13.42 -2.27
N ASP A 72 -2.70 -14.47 -2.17
CA ASP A 72 -3.87 -14.62 -3.06
C ASP A 72 -4.90 -13.49 -2.84
N LYS A 73 -5.06 -13.04 -1.59
CA LYS A 73 -5.94 -11.92 -1.23
C LYS A 73 -5.38 -10.61 -1.77
N ALA A 74 -4.07 -10.40 -1.68
CA ALA A 74 -3.39 -9.23 -2.23
C ALA A 74 -3.56 -9.14 -3.76
N VAL A 75 -3.39 -10.25 -4.48
CA VAL A 75 -3.64 -10.31 -5.92
C VAL A 75 -5.09 -9.94 -6.24
N ALA A 76 -6.06 -10.51 -5.51
CA ALA A 76 -7.48 -10.20 -5.70
C ALA A 76 -7.81 -8.72 -5.44
N LEU A 77 -7.11 -8.07 -4.51
CA LEU A 77 -7.26 -6.65 -4.19
C LEU A 77 -6.43 -5.72 -5.09
N LYS A 78 -5.65 -6.27 -6.03
CA LYS A 78 -4.69 -5.53 -6.88
C LYS A 78 -3.56 -4.82 -6.13
N PHE A 79 -3.10 -5.42 -5.02
CA PHE A 79 -1.99 -4.88 -4.23
C PHE A 79 -0.65 -5.46 -4.68
N ASN A 80 0.39 -4.64 -4.60
CA ASN A 80 1.79 -5.07 -4.73
C ASN A 80 2.31 -5.42 -3.32
N ALA A 81 2.26 -6.70 -2.96
CA ALA A 81 2.46 -7.13 -1.57
C ALA A 81 3.79 -7.88 -1.36
N LEU A 82 4.42 -7.65 -0.20
CA LEU A 82 5.68 -8.26 0.21
C LEU A 82 5.59 -8.85 1.62
N LYS A 83 6.27 -9.98 1.83
CA LYS A 83 6.73 -10.41 3.15
C LYS A 83 8.09 -9.79 3.45
N LYS A 84 8.22 -9.18 4.63
CA LYS A 84 9.50 -8.64 5.15
C LYS A 84 9.74 -9.05 6.61
N GLY A 85 10.97 -8.90 7.08
CA GLY A 85 11.28 -8.78 8.51
C GLY A 85 11.07 -7.35 9.00
N LEU A 86 10.88 -7.15 10.32
CA LEU A 86 10.63 -5.82 10.92
C LEU A 86 11.80 -4.84 10.72
N ASP A 87 13.03 -5.34 10.65
CA ASP A 87 14.23 -4.51 10.41
C ASP A 87 14.32 -4.00 8.95
N LEU A 88 13.41 -4.44 8.07
CA LEU A 88 13.31 -4.05 6.67
C LEU A 88 14.60 -4.25 5.86
N ASP A 89 15.41 -5.24 6.24
CA ASP A 89 16.66 -5.61 5.59
C ASP A 89 16.44 -6.21 4.17
N ALA A 90 17.52 -6.76 3.59
CA ALA A 90 17.52 -7.27 2.24
C ALA A 90 16.58 -8.46 2.02
N ALA A 91 16.21 -9.22 3.06
CA ALA A 91 15.35 -10.38 2.90
C ALA A 91 13.95 -9.95 2.45
N VAL A 92 13.45 -10.58 1.39
CA VAL A 92 12.14 -10.28 0.82
C VAL A 92 11.52 -11.53 0.22
N THR A 93 10.21 -11.69 0.37
CA THR A 93 9.42 -12.62 -0.44
C THR A 93 8.29 -11.84 -1.07
N ALA A 94 8.30 -11.73 -2.40
CA ALA A 94 7.25 -11.02 -3.13
C ALA A 94 6.06 -11.95 -3.41
N CYS A 95 4.85 -11.41 -3.29
CA CYS A 95 3.68 -12.04 -3.86
C CYS A 95 3.70 -11.92 -5.40
N PRO A 96 2.95 -12.77 -6.14
CA PRO A 96 2.75 -12.57 -7.56
C PRO A 96 2.18 -11.18 -7.85
N SER A 97 2.63 -10.55 -8.93
CA SER A 97 2.10 -9.24 -9.33
C SER A 97 0.62 -9.36 -9.72
N PRO A 98 -0.25 -8.41 -9.30
CA PRO A 98 -1.61 -8.37 -9.77
C PRO A 98 -1.64 -8.10 -11.28
N VAL A 99 -2.52 -8.80 -12.01
CA VAL A 99 -2.78 -8.49 -13.42
C VAL A 99 -3.47 -7.13 -13.46
N GLN A 100 -2.85 -6.15 -14.11
CA GLN A 100 -3.36 -4.78 -14.25
C GLN A 100 -4.59 -4.73 -15.16
#